data_AF-A0A1R1BPK7-F1
#
_entry.id   AF-A0A1R1BPK7-F1
#
_cell.length_a   1.000
_cell.length_b   1.000
_cell.length_c   1.000
_cell.angle_alpha   90.00
_cell.angle_beta   90.00
_cell.angle_gamma   90.00
#
_symmetry.space_group_name_H-M   'P 1'
#
loop_
_entity.id
_entity.type
_entity.pdbx_description
1 polymer ?
#
loop_
_entity_poly.entity_id
_entity_poly.type
_entity_poly.pdbx_seq_one_letter_code
_entity_poly.pdbx_strand_id
1 'polypeptide(L)'
;MNNIIKKTFSGILALILLFNVIGLSSASANNEESTYQYSGSEFAELEKTLYLIEAIPDEVVEKGAQATAKWLSSYTGDKYITDGDKFYNLSKEDVISTMGVVGCTSAVGLAIAENLFAFAKIAKIKDVIKAGGGVTKFIGNLVPAFKVAKNEWGYSASSAIGYAVKFAAKDAGPELISAAIGFFSIGDIYSSCFE
;
A
#
# COMPACT_ATOMS: atom_id res chain seq x y z
N MET A 1 59.60 47.10 4.62
CA MET A 1 58.78 48.32 4.78
C MET A 1 57.33 47.89 5.00
N ASN A 2 56.75 48.35 6.13
CA ASN A 2 55.33 48.45 6.51
C ASN A 2 54.51 47.14 6.53
N ASN A 3 54.18 46.46 7.66
CA ASN A 3 53.88 46.81 9.05
C ASN A 3 52.54 47.56 9.26
N ILE A 4 51.76 47.08 10.26
CA ILE A 4 50.62 47.75 10.97
C ILE A 4 49.27 47.45 10.28
N ILE A 5 48.28 46.72 10.82
CA ILE A 5 47.55 46.94 12.09
C ILE A 5 47.00 45.61 12.65
N LYS A 6 47.32 45.35 13.92
CA LYS A 6 46.71 44.35 14.80
C LYS A 6 45.47 44.93 15.49
N LYS A 7 44.61 44.03 16.00
CA LYS A 7 43.61 44.20 17.08
C LYS A 7 42.30 44.92 16.73
N THR A 8 41.21 44.17 16.75
CA THR A 8 40.12 44.39 17.72
C THR A 8 39.48 43.05 18.11
N PHE A 9 39.82 42.61 19.31
CA PHE A 9 39.11 41.60 20.08
C PHE A 9 38.05 42.33 20.92
N SER A 10 37.00 41.61 21.33
CA SER A 10 36.10 41.92 22.46
C SER A 10 34.83 42.73 22.18
N GLY A 11 33.68 42.08 22.39
CA GLY A 11 32.41 42.78 22.63
C GLY A 11 31.13 42.03 22.27
N ILE A 12 30.80 40.95 23.01
CA ILE A 12 29.45 40.58 23.51
C ILE A 12 28.23 40.95 22.64
N LEU A 13 27.53 39.93 22.11
CA LEU A 13 26.08 39.83 22.28
C LEU A 13 25.62 38.38 22.18
N ALA A 14 25.73 37.66 23.30
CA ALA A 14 24.95 36.46 23.55
C ALA A 14 23.51 36.87 23.87
N LEU A 15 22.55 36.63 22.98
CA LEU A 15 21.12 36.53 23.33
C LEU A 15 20.28 36.07 22.12
N ILE A 16 20.15 34.76 21.85
CA ILE A 16 18.83 34.16 21.49
C ILE A 16 18.80 32.76 22.12
N LEU A 17 18.19 32.74 23.29
CA LEU A 17 17.77 31.59 24.06
C LEU A 17 16.35 31.18 23.62
N LEU A 18 16.10 29.87 23.62
CA LEU A 18 14.80 29.20 23.83
C LEU A 18 13.84 29.04 22.63
N PHE A 19 13.91 27.88 21.98
CA PHE A 19 12.73 27.11 21.57
C PHE A 19 12.88 25.64 22.03
N ASN A 20 12.77 25.44 23.34
CA ASN A 20 12.14 24.27 23.96
C ASN A 20 10.99 24.92 24.75
N VAL A 21 9.70 24.58 24.60
CA VAL A 21 8.97 23.33 24.85
C VAL A 21 7.61 23.51 24.12
N ILE A 22 6.90 22.52 23.58
CA ILE A 22 6.00 21.57 24.28
C ILE A 22 5.81 20.36 23.36
N GLY A 23 6.12 19.17 23.87
CA GLY A 23 5.76 17.89 23.28
C GLY A 23 5.62 16.90 24.42
N LEU A 24 4.40 16.83 24.94
CA LEU A 24 3.93 16.10 26.12
C LEU A 24 4.39 14.63 26.15
N SER A 25 4.86 14.18 27.31
CA SER A 25 5.16 12.78 27.59
C SER A 25 3.91 11.91 27.47
N SER A 26 3.97 10.86 26.65
CA SER A 26 3.24 9.63 26.88
C SER A 26 4.25 8.50 27.03
N ALA A 27 4.47 8.09 28.29
CA ALA A 27 4.94 6.74 28.55
C ALA A 27 3.77 5.80 28.25
N SER A 28 3.87 5.02 27.18
CA SER A 28 3.06 3.82 26.99
C SER A 28 4.00 2.66 26.66
N ALA A 29 3.82 1.60 27.41
CA ALA A 29 4.51 0.33 27.30
C ALA A 29 4.40 -0.26 25.87
N ASN A 30 5.57 -0.63 25.33
CA ASN A 30 5.84 -1.69 24.35
C ASN A 30 4.66 -2.20 23.52
N ASN A 31 4.68 -1.86 22.23
CA ASN A 31 4.68 -2.83 21.13
C ASN A 31 5.49 -2.22 19.98
N GLU A 32 6.38 -3.00 19.37
CA GLU A 32 7.18 -2.59 18.22
C GLU A 32 6.25 -2.37 17.03
N GLU A 33 5.84 -1.11 16.86
CA GLU A 33 5.14 -0.63 15.68
C GLU A 33 6.16 -0.59 14.53
N SER A 34 6.12 -1.60 13.67
CA SER A 34 6.81 -1.61 12.38
C SER A 34 6.45 -0.32 11.63
N THR A 35 7.36 0.64 11.66
CA THR A 35 7.22 1.92 10.96
C THR A 35 7.34 1.64 9.46
N TYR A 36 6.19 1.39 8.82
CA TYR A 36 6.05 1.43 7.38
C TYR A 36 6.20 2.90 6.95
N GLN A 37 7.25 3.22 6.20
CA GLN A 37 7.43 4.53 5.59
C GLN A 37 6.29 4.77 4.60
N TYR A 38 5.28 5.53 5.03
CA TYR A 38 4.18 5.99 4.21
C TYR A 38 4.72 6.94 3.12
N SER A 39 4.80 6.48 1.88
CA SER A 39 5.08 7.38 0.74
C SER A 39 3.82 8.23 0.51
N GLY A 40 3.95 9.55 0.56
CA GLY A 40 2.85 10.50 0.31
C GLY A 40 2.42 10.56 -1.16
N SER A 41 2.29 9.41 -1.81
CA SER A 41 1.96 9.27 -3.23
C SER A 41 0.46 9.03 -3.45
N GLU A 42 -0.05 9.36 -4.65
CA GLU A 42 -1.43 9.07 -5.07
C GLU A 42 -1.79 7.57 -5.01
N PHE A 43 -0.80 6.69 -4.78
CA PHE A 43 -0.95 5.24 -4.66
C PHE A 43 -0.82 4.73 -3.22
N ALA A 44 -0.84 5.60 -2.21
CA ALA A 44 -0.65 5.20 -0.82
C ALA A 44 -1.68 4.17 -0.33
N GLU A 45 -2.92 4.24 -0.83
CA GLU A 45 -3.98 3.27 -0.52
C GLU A 45 -3.76 1.92 -1.24
N LEU A 46 -3.24 1.94 -2.47
CA LEU A 46 -2.79 0.73 -3.15
C LEU A 46 -1.64 0.07 -2.38
N GLU A 47 -0.70 0.87 -1.91
CA GLU A 47 0.44 0.42 -1.11
C GLU A 47 0.00 -0.24 0.21
N LYS A 48 -0.86 0.42 0.99
CA LYS A 48 -1.46 -0.18 2.21
C LYS A 48 -2.16 -1.49 1.93
N THR A 49 -2.94 -1.56 0.85
CA THR A 49 -3.66 -2.78 0.48
C THR A 49 -2.71 -3.93 0.16
N LEU A 50 -1.69 -3.68 -0.66
CA LEU A 50 -0.75 -4.73 -1.04
C LEU A 50 0.10 -5.16 0.17
N TYR A 51 0.46 -4.26 1.09
CA TYR A 51 1.10 -4.63 2.37
C TYR A 51 0.21 -5.52 3.23
N LEU A 52 -1.09 -5.27 3.30
CA LEU A 52 -2.01 -6.15 4.03
C LEU A 52 -2.01 -7.56 3.43
N ILE A 53 -2.03 -7.69 2.10
CA ILE A 53 -1.97 -8.98 1.39
C ILE A 53 -0.61 -9.67 1.64
N GLU A 54 0.48 -8.92 1.56
CA GLU A 54 1.83 -9.43 1.84
C GLU A 54 1.99 -9.90 3.29
N ALA A 55 1.33 -9.26 4.24
CA ALA A 55 1.43 -9.59 5.67
C ALA A 55 0.74 -10.90 6.06
N ILE A 56 -0.21 -11.42 5.27
CA ILE A 56 -0.93 -12.68 5.59
C ILE A 56 0.07 -13.84 5.63
N PRO A 57 0.28 -14.55 6.75
CA PRO A 57 1.26 -15.63 6.80
C PRO A 57 0.95 -16.77 5.81
N ASP A 58 1.98 -17.43 5.28
CA ASP A 58 1.79 -18.52 4.31
C ASP A 58 0.99 -19.67 4.93
N GLU A 59 1.25 -20.00 6.20
CA GLU A 59 0.52 -21.04 6.92
C GLU A 59 -0.95 -20.69 7.19
N VAL A 60 -1.31 -19.40 7.11
CA VAL A 60 -2.70 -18.94 7.21
C VAL A 60 -3.38 -19.10 5.86
N VAL A 61 -2.67 -18.77 4.77
CA VAL A 61 -3.15 -18.97 3.41
C VAL A 61 -3.40 -20.48 3.13
N GLU A 62 -2.47 -21.34 3.53
CA GLU A 62 -2.59 -22.80 3.33
C GLU A 62 -3.79 -23.42 4.07
N LYS A 63 -4.22 -22.81 5.19
CA LYS A 63 -5.41 -23.24 5.95
C LYS A 63 -6.73 -22.79 5.32
N GLY A 64 -6.67 -22.02 4.24
CA GLY A 64 -7.82 -21.64 3.43
C GLY A 64 -8.56 -20.38 3.89
N ALA A 65 -9.70 -20.14 3.24
CA ALA A 65 -10.45 -18.89 3.33
C ALA A 65 -10.82 -18.51 4.77
N GLN A 66 -11.38 -19.45 5.53
CA GLN A 66 -11.89 -19.18 6.88
C GLN A 66 -10.76 -18.80 7.87
N ALA A 67 -9.62 -19.48 7.78
CA ALA A 67 -8.45 -19.17 8.61
C ALA A 67 -7.90 -17.76 8.28
N THR A 68 -7.85 -17.43 6.99
CA THR A 68 -7.42 -16.12 6.53
C THR A 68 -8.38 -15.01 6.95
N ALA A 69 -9.70 -15.21 6.86
CA ALA A 69 -10.68 -14.21 7.33
C ALA A 69 -10.57 -13.97 8.83
N LYS A 70 -10.39 -15.04 9.62
CA LYS A 70 -10.16 -14.92 11.06
C LYS A 70 -8.87 -14.16 11.38
N TRP A 71 -7.79 -14.45 10.64
CA TRP A 71 -6.52 -13.75 10.80
C TRP A 71 -6.65 -12.27 10.44
N LEU A 72 -7.24 -11.96 9.27
CA LEU A 72 -7.47 -10.57 8.83
C LEU A 72 -8.30 -9.81 9.87
N SER A 73 -9.34 -10.43 10.40
CA SER A 73 -10.18 -9.78 11.41
C SER A 73 -9.41 -9.43 12.68
N SER A 74 -8.54 -10.35 13.12
CA SER A 74 -7.69 -10.13 14.27
C SER A 74 -6.57 -9.12 13.99
N TYR A 75 -6.07 -9.07 12.76
CA TYR A 75 -4.92 -8.25 12.38
C TYR A 75 -5.31 -6.79 12.13
N THR A 76 -6.46 -6.55 11.49
CA THR A 76 -6.92 -5.19 11.16
C THR A 76 -7.92 -4.62 12.17
N GLY A 77 -8.57 -5.46 12.98
CA GLY A 77 -9.69 -5.07 13.84
C GLY A 77 -11.04 -5.00 13.12
N ASP A 78 -11.07 -5.23 11.80
CA ASP A 78 -12.32 -5.34 11.04
C ASP A 78 -12.95 -6.74 11.20
N LYS A 79 -14.21 -6.91 10.81
CA LYS A 79 -14.89 -8.19 10.82
C LYS A 79 -14.90 -8.77 9.42
N TYR A 80 -14.08 -9.78 9.17
CA TYR A 80 -14.12 -10.57 7.95
C TYR A 80 -14.83 -11.92 8.17
N ILE A 81 -15.74 -12.29 7.28
CA ILE A 81 -16.39 -13.60 7.25
C ILE A 81 -16.24 -14.26 5.88
N THR A 82 -16.58 -15.55 5.79
CA THR A 82 -16.54 -16.31 4.54
C THR A 82 -17.83 -17.06 4.27
N ASP A 83 -18.19 -17.20 3.00
CA ASP A 83 -19.19 -18.15 2.49
C ASP A 83 -18.51 -19.03 1.42
N GLY A 84 -18.08 -20.23 1.81
CA GLY A 84 -17.16 -21.03 0.98
C GLY A 84 -15.82 -20.31 0.74
N ASP A 85 -15.42 -20.17 -0.52
CA ASP A 85 -14.19 -19.45 -0.92
C ASP A 85 -14.36 -17.92 -1.01
N LYS A 86 -15.56 -17.43 -0.71
CA LYS A 86 -15.91 -16.01 -0.77
C LYS A 86 -15.59 -15.33 0.54
N PHE A 87 -15.21 -14.07 0.48
CA PHE A 87 -14.89 -13.24 1.65
C PHE A 87 -15.85 -12.06 1.75
N TYR A 88 -16.07 -11.56 2.96
CA TYR A 88 -16.86 -10.36 3.21
C TYR A 88 -16.22 -9.57 4.35
N ASN A 89 -16.09 -8.26 4.21
CA ASN A 89 -15.77 -7.36 5.32
C ASN A 89 -17.07 -6.68 5.79
N LEU A 90 -17.52 -7.04 6.99
CA LEU A 90 -18.74 -6.56 7.62
C LEU A 90 -18.54 -5.36 8.54
N SER A 91 -17.29 -4.97 8.85
CA SER A 91 -17.03 -3.72 9.59
C SER A 91 -17.34 -2.48 8.75
N LYS A 92 -17.65 -2.67 7.47
CA LYS A 92 -18.05 -1.64 6.53
C LYS A 92 -19.56 -1.64 6.23
N GLU A 93 -20.41 -2.06 7.16
CA GLU A 93 -21.87 -1.81 7.06
C GLU A 93 -22.23 -0.31 6.93
N ASP A 94 -21.30 0.60 7.22
CA ASP A 94 -21.41 2.05 6.94
C ASP A 94 -20.87 2.49 5.56
N VAL A 95 -20.45 1.56 4.69
CA VAL A 95 -20.09 1.88 3.29
C VAL A 95 -21.28 1.57 2.37
N ILE A 96 -22.46 2.11 2.73
CA ILE A 96 -23.21 2.84 1.71
C ILE A 96 -22.46 4.17 1.57
N SER A 97 -21.35 4.15 0.84
CA SER A 97 -20.72 5.40 0.43
C SER A 97 -21.71 6.10 -0.48
N THR A 98 -22.47 7.01 0.11
CA THR A 98 -22.80 8.32 -0.45
C THR A 98 -21.96 8.60 -1.69
N MET A 99 -22.62 8.88 -2.81
CA MET A 99 -22.06 9.19 -4.14
C MET A 99 -20.77 10.05 -4.09
N GLY A 100 -19.61 9.43 -3.83
CA GLY A 100 -18.38 10.12 -3.47
C GLY A 100 -17.24 9.15 -3.21
N VAL A 101 -16.45 8.90 -4.26
CA VAL A 101 -15.09 8.32 -4.30
C VAL A 101 -14.81 7.19 -3.31
N VAL A 102 -15.03 5.94 -3.76
CA VAL A 102 -14.45 4.75 -3.11
C VAL A 102 -12.93 4.80 -3.32
N GLY A 103 -12.13 4.82 -2.25
CA GLY A 103 -10.66 4.77 -2.34
C GLY A 103 -10.15 3.34 -2.61
N CYS A 104 -8.89 3.19 -3.07
CA CYS A 104 -8.32 1.90 -3.47
C CYS A 104 -8.48 0.77 -2.44
N THR A 105 -8.15 1.03 -1.17
CA THR A 105 -8.28 0.04 -0.09
C THR A 105 -9.73 -0.37 0.13
N SER A 106 -10.66 0.58 0.04
CA SER A 106 -12.09 0.27 0.09
C SER A 106 -12.57 -0.46 -1.14
N ALA A 107 -12.09 -0.16 -2.35
CA ALA A 107 -12.47 -0.87 -3.57
C ALA A 107 -11.94 -2.30 -3.59
N VAL A 108 -10.71 -2.54 -3.11
CA VAL A 108 -10.20 -3.90 -2.96
C VAL A 108 -10.98 -4.64 -1.87
N GLY A 109 -11.25 -4.00 -0.73
CA GLY A 109 -12.10 -4.57 0.32
C GLY A 109 -13.53 -4.87 -0.15
N LEU A 110 -14.10 -3.99 -0.97
CA LEU A 110 -15.43 -4.14 -1.55
C LEU A 110 -15.44 -5.23 -2.62
N ALA A 111 -14.48 -5.25 -3.54
CA ALA A 111 -14.39 -6.29 -4.54
C ALA A 111 -14.15 -7.68 -3.90
N ILE A 112 -13.43 -7.72 -2.77
CA ILE A 112 -13.35 -8.92 -1.92
C ILE A 112 -14.76 -9.28 -1.41
N ALA A 113 -15.50 -8.32 -0.85
CA ALA A 113 -16.86 -8.50 -0.31
C ALA A 113 -17.95 -8.80 -1.34
N GLU A 114 -17.83 -8.27 -2.56
CA GLU A 114 -18.74 -8.48 -3.69
C GLU A 114 -18.45 -9.79 -4.42
N ASN A 115 -17.63 -10.66 -3.84
CA ASN A 115 -17.32 -11.96 -4.41
C ASN A 115 -16.67 -11.86 -5.82
N LEU A 116 -16.00 -10.74 -6.11
CA LEU A 116 -15.14 -10.62 -7.30
C LEU A 116 -13.79 -11.35 -7.08
N PHE A 117 -13.47 -11.67 -5.81
CA PHE A 117 -12.29 -12.41 -5.39
C PHE A 117 -12.60 -13.66 -4.58
N ALA A 118 -12.39 -14.83 -5.22
CA ALA A 118 -12.18 -16.06 -4.49
C ALA A 118 -10.83 -15.99 -3.74
N PHE A 119 -10.76 -16.66 -2.58
CA PHE A 119 -9.56 -16.83 -1.76
C PHE A 119 -8.27 -17.07 -2.58
N ALA A 120 -8.35 -17.99 -3.55
CA ALA A 120 -7.25 -18.40 -4.40
C ALA A 120 -6.61 -17.22 -5.17
N LYS A 121 -7.34 -16.14 -5.44
CA LYS A 121 -6.78 -14.95 -6.08
C LYS A 121 -5.89 -14.14 -5.12
N ILE A 122 -6.24 -14.04 -3.84
CA ILE A 122 -5.42 -13.34 -2.83
C ILE A 122 -4.05 -14.01 -2.69
N ALA A 123 -4.03 -15.35 -2.64
CA ALA A 123 -2.80 -16.13 -2.62
C ALA A 123 -1.92 -15.83 -3.85
N LYS A 124 -2.51 -15.82 -5.06
CA LYS A 124 -1.77 -15.49 -6.29
C LYS A 124 -1.25 -14.06 -6.30
N ILE A 125 -1.98 -13.08 -5.76
CA ILE A 125 -1.48 -11.71 -5.64
C ILE A 125 -0.31 -11.63 -4.67
N LYS A 126 -0.37 -12.34 -3.55
CA LYS A 126 0.77 -12.46 -2.62
C LYS A 126 1.99 -13.06 -3.32
N ASP A 127 1.82 -14.10 -4.12
CA ASP A 127 2.93 -14.71 -4.87
C ASP A 127 3.50 -13.77 -5.95
N VAL A 128 2.65 -13.00 -6.64
CA VAL A 128 3.10 -11.97 -7.58
C VAL A 128 3.95 -10.91 -6.89
N ILE A 129 3.48 -10.41 -5.74
CA ILE A 129 4.20 -9.40 -4.94
C ILE A 129 5.56 -9.96 -4.52
N LYS A 130 5.60 -11.19 -3.99
CA LYS A 130 6.83 -11.87 -3.62
C LYS A 130 7.80 -12.00 -4.82
N ALA A 131 7.30 -12.44 -5.97
CA ALA A 131 8.10 -12.54 -7.20
C ALA A 131 8.59 -11.18 -7.71
N GLY A 132 7.82 -10.10 -7.47
CA GLY A 132 8.23 -8.71 -7.71
C GLY A 132 9.27 -8.18 -6.72
N GLY A 133 9.65 -8.96 -5.71
CA GLY A 133 10.59 -8.59 -4.66
C GLY A 133 9.98 -7.78 -3.52
N GLY A 134 8.70 -8.05 -3.22
CA GLY A 134 7.93 -7.44 -2.15
C GLY A 134 7.19 -6.18 -2.56
N VAL A 135 6.27 -5.71 -1.71
CA VAL A 135 5.35 -4.60 -2.06
C VAL A 135 6.09 -3.34 -2.48
N THR A 136 7.11 -2.92 -1.73
CA THR A 136 7.86 -1.69 -2.02
C THR A 136 8.48 -1.71 -3.41
N LYS A 137 9.11 -2.83 -3.79
CA LYS A 137 9.76 -2.97 -5.10
C LYS A 137 8.74 -3.18 -6.21
N PHE A 138 7.68 -3.95 -5.94
CA PHE A 138 6.60 -4.18 -6.88
C PHE A 138 5.91 -2.86 -7.25
N ILE A 139 5.46 -2.07 -6.27
CA ILE A 139 4.82 -0.76 -6.51
C ILE A 139 5.79 0.24 -7.13
N GLY A 140 7.04 0.28 -6.64
CA GLY A 140 8.09 1.13 -7.19
C GLY A 140 8.37 0.90 -8.68
N ASN A 141 8.05 -0.29 -9.20
CA ASN A 141 8.10 -0.59 -10.64
C ASN A 141 6.74 -0.42 -11.33
N LEU A 142 5.66 -0.87 -10.70
CA LEU A 142 4.30 -0.88 -11.25
C LEU A 142 3.82 0.54 -11.57
N VAL A 143 3.88 1.43 -10.58
CA VAL A 143 3.30 2.77 -10.69
C VAL A 143 3.99 3.62 -11.77
N PRO A 144 5.33 3.72 -11.80
CA PRO A 144 6.00 4.46 -12.86
C PRO A 144 5.74 3.85 -14.24
N ALA A 145 5.77 2.52 -14.37
CA ALA A 145 5.49 1.83 -15.62
C ALA A 145 4.06 2.08 -16.12
N PHE A 146 3.07 2.10 -15.21
CA PHE A 146 1.69 2.45 -15.52
C PHE A 146 1.59 3.88 -16.04
N LYS A 147 2.15 4.86 -15.32
CA LYS A 147 2.12 6.26 -15.72
C LYS A 147 2.75 6.50 -17.10
N VAL A 148 3.92 5.90 -17.34
CA VAL A 148 4.59 6.00 -18.64
C VAL A 148 3.71 5.42 -19.74
N ALA A 149 3.17 4.20 -19.56
CA ALA A 149 2.32 3.59 -20.56
C ALA A 149 1.02 4.40 -20.80
N LYS A 150 0.40 4.92 -19.75
CA LYS A 150 -0.86 5.65 -19.81
C LYS A 150 -0.71 7.05 -20.42
N ASN A 151 0.29 7.80 -19.99
CA ASN A 151 0.41 9.23 -20.27
C ASN A 151 1.34 9.52 -21.44
N GLU A 152 2.45 8.79 -21.55
CA GLU A 152 3.45 9.02 -22.61
C GLU A 152 3.16 8.20 -23.87
N TRP A 153 2.68 6.96 -23.70
CA TRP A 153 2.41 6.06 -24.84
C TRP A 153 0.93 6.04 -25.26
N GLY A 154 0.06 6.72 -24.52
CA GLY A 154 -1.37 6.82 -24.83
C GLY A 154 -2.11 5.49 -24.75
N TYR A 155 -1.60 4.50 -23.99
CA TYR A 155 -2.30 3.23 -23.81
C TYR A 155 -3.63 3.44 -23.10
N SER A 156 -4.60 2.57 -23.38
CA SER A 156 -5.78 2.47 -22.54
C SER A 156 -5.38 2.06 -21.12
N ALA A 157 -6.18 2.42 -20.14
CA ALA A 157 -6.07 1.99 -18.75
C ALA A 157 -5.65 0.52 -18.60
N SER A 158 -6.45 -0.38 -19.17
CA SER A 158 -6.23 -1.82 -19.12
C SER A 158 -4.92 -2.25 -19.78
N SER A 159 -4.54 -1.62 -20.91
CA SER A 159 -3.26 -1.91 -21.58
C SER A 159 -2.07 -1.41 -20.77
N ALA A 160 -2.20 -0.24 -20.13
CA ALA A 160 -1.18 0.34 -19.27
C ALA A 160 -0.95 -0.50 -18.01
N ILE A 161 -2.03 -0.96 -17.36
CA ILE A 161 -1.95 -1.91 -16.23
C ILE A 161 -1.32 -3.22 -16.68
N GLY A 162 -1.76 -3.77 -17.81
CA GLY A 162 -1.21 -5.01 -18.37
C GLY A 162 0.29 -4.93 -18.60
N TYR A 163 0.77 -3.79 -19.11
CA TYR A 163 2.19 -3.50 -19.25
C TYR A 163 2.89 -3.36 -17.89
N ALA A 164 2.34 -2.55 -16.99
CA ALA A 164 2.91 -2.28 -15.68
C ALA A 164 3.09 -3.54 -14.84
N VAL A 165 2.08 -4.43 -14.81
CA VAL A 165 2.15 -5.70 -14.09
C VAL A 165 3.24 -6.60 -14.67
N LYS A 166 3.32 -6.73 -16.01
CA LYS A 166 4.38 -7.50 -16.66
C LYS A 166 5.78 -6.96 -16.33
N PHE A 167 5.90 -5.64 -16.23
CA PHE A 167 7.17 -5.01 -15.87
C PHE A 167 7.53 -5.23 -14.39
N ALA A 168 6.57 -5.01 -13.48
CA ALA A 168 6.76 -5.12 -12.04
C ALA A 168 6.93 -6.56 -11.54
N ALA A 169 6.29 -7.52 -12.21
CA ALA A 169 6.34 -8.95 -11.92
C ALA A 169 7.07 -9.75 -13.02
N LYS A 170 8.06 -9.16 -13.69
CA LYS A 170 8.76 -9.80 -14.82
C LYS A 170 9.40 -11.16 -14.47
N ASP A 171 9.74 -11.34 -13.20
CA ASP A 171 10.35 -12.56 -12.67
C ASP A 171 9.28 -13.58 -12.20
N ALA A 172 8.01 -13.22 -12.25
CA ALA A 172 6.88 -14.12 -11.97
C ALA A 172 6.53 -14.97 -13.20
N GLY A 173 6.00 -16.17 -12.95
CA GLY A 173 5.49 -17.03 -14.01
C GLY A 173 4.28 -16.42 -14.74
N PRO A 174 3.98 -16.85 -15.99
CA PRO A 174 2.91 -16.28 -16.80
C PRO A 174 1.52 -16.40 -16.15
N GLU A 175 1.29 -17.45 -15.36
CA GLU A 175 0.06 -17.64 -14.59
C GLU A 175 -0.14 -16.53 -13.55
N LEU A 176 0.91 -16.22 -12.80
CA LEU A 176 0.90 -15.19 -11.75
C LEU A 176 0.72 -13.80 -12.35
N ILE A 177 1.44 -13.50 -13.43
CA ILE A 177 1.25 -12.26 -14.20
C ILE A 177 -0.21 -12.12 -14.65
N SER A 178 -0.80 -13.18 -15.22
CA SER A 178 -2.20 -13.15 -15.66
C SER A 178 -3.17 -12.91 -14.49
N ALA A 179 -2.89 -13.50 -13.32
CA ALA A 179 -3.72 -13.31 -12.13
C ALA A 179 -3.66 -11.85 -11.65
N ALA A 180 -2.49 -11.24 -11.62
CA ALA A 180 -2.34 -9.83 -11.23
C ALA A 180 -2.96 -8.87 -12.24
N ILE A 181 -2.82 -9.11 -13.54
CA ILE A 181 -3.53 -8.30 -14.55
C ILE A 181 -5.04 -8.38 -14.32
N GLY A 182 -5.57 -9.59 -14.07
CA GLY A 182 -6.99 -9.78 -13.76
C GLY A 182 -7.44 -9.05 -12.50
N PHE A 183 -6.59 -8.97 -11.46
CA PHE A 183 -6.88 -8.23 -10.24
C PHE A 183 -6.95 -6.73 -10.50
N PHE A 184 -5.94 -6.15 -11.13
CA PHE A 184 -5.87 -4.70 -11.35
C PHE A 184 -6.78 -4.20 -12.47
N SER A 185 -7.28 -5.09 -13.33
CA SER A 185 -8.23 -4.72 -14.41
C SER A 185 -9.69 -4.74 -13.97
N ILE A 186 -10.00 -5.08 -12.72
CA ILE A 186 -11.37 -4.96 -12.20
C ILE A 186 -11.73 -3.48 -12.13
N GLY A 187 -12.89 -3.13 -12.69
CA GLY A 187 -13.30 -1.74 -12.91
C GLY A 187 -13.16 -0.86 -11.66
N ASP A 188 -13.65 -1.33 -10.52
CA ASP A 188 -13.59 -0.60 -9.25
C ASP A 188 -12.16 -0.52 -8.68
N ILE A 189 -11.34 -1.54 -8.88
CA ILE A 189 -9.93 -1.49 -8.44
C ILE A 189 -9.15 -0.53 -9.31
N TYR A 190 -9.32 -0.59 -10.62
CA TYR A 190 -8.66 0.32 -11.52
C TYR A 190 -9.03 1.78 -11.20
N SER A 191 -10.33 2.10 -11.15
CA SER A 191 -10.79 3.47 -10.93
C SER A 191 -10.38 4.00 -9.56
N SER A 192 -10.40 3.17 -8.52
CA SER A 192 -10.05 3.61 -7.18
C SER A 192 -8.55 3.62 -6.87
N CYS A 193 -7.74 2.87 -7.63
CA CYS A 193 -6.31 2.70 -7.38
C CYS A 193 -5.40 3.40 -8.40
N PHE A 194 -5.90 3.78 -9.58
CA PHE A 194 -5.09 4.32 -10.68
C PHE A 194 -5.69 5.54 -11.39
N GLU A 195 -6.94 5.92 -11.10
CA GLU A 195 -7.56 7.19 -11.53
C GLU A 195 -7.71 8.15 -10.35
#